data_AF-A0A5M4B7H6-F1
#
_entry.id   AF-A0A5M4B7H6-F1
#
_cell.length_a   1.000
_cell.length_b   1.000
_cell.length_c   1.000
_cell.angle_alpha   90.00
_cell.angle_beta   90.00
_cell.angle_gamma   90.00
#
_symmetry.space_group_name_H-M   'P 1'
#
loop_
_entity.id
_entity.type
_entity.pdbx_description
1 polymer ?
#
loop_
_entity_poly.entity_id
_entity_poly.type
_entity_poly.pdbx_seq_one_letter_code
_entity_poly.pdbx_strand_id
1 'polypeptide(L)'
;MHTNIHQMKVNTRQDFVKFLEMLKNNLEHAPEDWENTTLPDFLDALSRYTEDIQQYYSNTNQNIDANVPNWGIFADIFKGAMLYE
;
A
#
# COMPACT_ATOMS: atom_id res chain seq x y z
N MET A 1 -2.77 -10.49 17.49
CA MET A 1 -2.82 -11.25 16.22
C MET A 1 -2.05 -10.43 15.21
N HIS A 2 -1.07 -10.98 14.50
CA HIS A 2 -0.42 -10.25 13.42
C HIS A 2 -1.45 -10.03 12.31
N THR A 3 -1.96 -8.81 12.23
CA THR A 3 -2.89 -8.37 11.20
C THR A 3 -2.17 -8.43 9.86
N ASN A 4 -2.53 -9.39 9.01
CA ASN A 4 -1.86 -9.57 7.72
C ASN A 4 -2.39 -8.55 6.69
N ILE A 5 -1.82 -7.35 6.71
CA ILE A 5 -2.15 -6.24 5.79
C ILE A 5 -1.92 -6.64 4.33
N HIS A 6 -0.89 -7.45 4.05
CA HIS A 6 -0.53 -7.85 2.69
C HIS A 6 -1.62 -8.70 2.01
N GLN A 7 -2.33 -9.53 2.78
CA GLN A 7 -3.38 -10.42 2.26
C GLN A 7 -4.76 -9.77 2.14
N MET A 8 -4.93 -8.54 2.65
CA MET A 8 -6.22 -7.86 2.58
C MET A 8 -6.55 -7.45 1.15
N LYS A 9 -7.72 -7.91 0.67
CA LYS A 9 -8.33 -7.45 -0.58
C LYS A 9 -9.18 -6.21 -0.31
N VAL A 10 -8.98 -5.18 -1.13
CA VAL A 10 -9.67 -3.90 -0.97
C VAL A 10 -10.49 -3.62 -2.23
N ASN A 11 -11.79 -3.90 -2.17
CA ASN A 11 -12.68 -3.75 -3.33
C ASN A 11 -13.63 -2.57 -3.19
N THR A 12 -13.91 -2.17 -1.95
CA THR A 12 -14.87 -1.10 -1.63
C THR A 12 -14.22 0.00 -0.82
N ARG A 13 -14.89 1.16 -0.77
CA ARG A 13 -14.53 2.26 0.13
C ARG A 13 -14.42 1.81 1.59
N GLN A 14 -15.31 0.91 2.03
CA GLN A 14 -15.30 0.42 3.42
C GLN A 14 -14.14 -0.54 3.68
N ASP A 15 -13.73 -1.33 2.69
CA ASP A 15 -12.50 -2.12 2.79
C ASP A 15 -11.29 -1.18 2.87
N PHE A 16 -11.29 -0.08 2.11
CA PHE A 16 -10.18 0.86 2.14
C PHE A 16 -10.05 1.58 3.48
N VAL A 17 -11.18 1.95 4.12
CA VAL A 17 -11.17 2.49 5.49
C VAL A 17 -10.55 1.49 6.47
N LYS A 18 -10.99 0.23 6.45
CA LYS A 18 -10.43 -0.82 7.31
C LYS A 18 -8.94 -1.05 7.05
N PHE A 19 -8.53 -1.00 5.77
CA PHE A 19 -7.13 -1.12 5.38
C PHE A 19 -6.29 0.01 5.99
N LEU A 20 -6.74 1.26 5.92
CA LEU A 20 -6.03 2.40 6.52
C LEU A 20 -5.93 2.30 8.05
N GLU A 21 -6.99 1.82 8.72
CA GLU A 21 -6.97 1.58 10.17
C GLU A 21 -5.96 0.49 10.55
N MET A 22 -5.91 -0.61 9.77
CA MET A 22 -4.93 -1.68 9.96
C MET A 22 -3.51 -1.18 9.72
N LEU A 23 -3.30 -0.38 8.68
CA LEU A 23 -2.01 0.20 8.33
C LEU A 23 -1.48 1.10 9.45
N LYS A 24 -2.31 2.03 9.94
CA LYS A 24 -1.98 2.89 11.07
C LYS A 24 -1.63 2.06 12.31
N ASN A 25 -2.46 1.06 12.64
CA ASN A 25 -2.21 0.21 13.80
C ASN A 25 -0.89 -0.55 13.69
N ASN A 26 -0.53 -1.04 12.50
CA ASN A 26 0.74 -1.72 12.27
C ASN A 26 1.93 -0.77 12.44
N LEU A 27 1.91 0.44 11.88
CA LEU A 27 2.96 1.44 12.11
C LEU A 27 3.13 1.77 13.60
N GLU A 28 2.04 1.88 14.36
CA GLU A 28 2.09 2.18 15.80
C GLU A 28 2.70 1.05 16.65
N HIS A 29 2.60 -0.21 16.21
CA HIS A 29 2.98 -1.38 17.00
C HIS A 29 4.20 -2.15 16.47
N ALA A 30 4.58 -1.91 15.21
CA ALA A 30 5.72 -2.51 14.55
C ALA A 30 6.38 -1.52 13.56
N PRO A 31 6.80 -0.32 14.02
CA PRO A 31 7.46 0.66 13.16
C PRO A 31 8.79 0.17 12.57
N GLU A 32 9.42 -0.84 13.19
CA GLU A 32 10.62 -1.50 12.68
C GLU A 32 10.40 -2.28 11.37
N ASP A 33 9.15 -2.62 11.05
CA ASP A 33 8.76 -3.29 9.80
C ASP A 33 8.59 -2.30 8.62
N TRP A 34 8.76 -1.00 8.87
CA TRP A 34 8.54 0.08 7.91
C TRP A 34 9.86 0.74 7.52
N GLU A 35 10.10 0.89 6.21
CA GLU A 35 11.22 1.72 5.74
C GLU A 35 10.91 3.21 5.93
N ASN A 36 9.65 3.62 5.73
CA ASN A 36 9.20 5.01 5.74
C ASN A 36 8.31 5.34 6.96
N THR A 37 8.93 5.68 8.09
CA THR A 37 8.21 5.87 9.38
C THR A 37 7.78 7.32 9.65
N THR A 38 8.29 8.31 8.90
CA THR A 38 7.86 9.71 9.02
C THR A 38 6.88 10.06 7.92
N LEU A 39 6.00 11.06 8.17
CA LEU A 39 5.02 11.49 7.18
C LEU A 39 5.66 12.01 5.88
N PRO A 40 6.73 12.84 5.90
CA PRO A 40 7.43 13.22 4.67
C PRO A 40 7.95 12.03 3.88
N ASP A 41 8.71 11.12 4.52
CA ASP A 41 9.30 9.96 3.83
C ASP A 41 8.22 9.07 3.22
N PHE A 42 7.12 8.85 3.95
CA PHE A 42 6.00 8.05 3.47
C PHE A 42 5.27 8.71 2.28
N LEU A 43 5.13 10.05 2.27
CA LEU A 43 4.52 10.76 1.14
C LEU A 43 5.42 10.72 -0.11
N ASP A 44 6.75 10.80 0.06
CA ASP A 44 7.71 10.66 -1.04
C ASP A 44 7.66 9.25 -1.63
N ALA A 45 7.67 8.22 -0.78
CA ALA A 45 7.54 6.82 -1.19
C ALA A 45 6.19 6.52 -1.86
N LEU A 46 5.08 7.10 -1.36
CA LEU A 46 3.76 7.01 -2.01
C LEU A 46 3.79 7.57 -3.43
N SER A 47 4.45 8.71 -3.65
CA SER A 47 4.57 9.30 -4.99
C SER A 47 5.35 8.39 -5.93
N ARG A 48 6.54 7.93 -5.50
CA ARG A 48 7.41 7.05 -6.29
C ARG A 48 6.72 5.73 -6.64
N TYR A 49 6.10 5.08 -5.66
CA TYR A 49 5.41 3.81 -5.92
C TYR A 49 4.16 3.98 -6.78
N THR A 50 3.50 5.15 -6.74
CA THR A 50 2.39 5.45 -7.66
C THR A 50 2.86 5.52 -9.11
N GLU A 51 4.07 6.03 -9.37
CA GLU A 51 4.68 6.03 -10.71
C GLU A 51 5.04 4.61 -11.16
N ASP A 52 5.54 3.77 -10.24
CA ASP A 52 6.06 2.43 -10.54
C ASP A 52 5.02 1.29 -10.47
N ILE A 53 3.81 1.54 -9.95
CA ILE A 53 2.82 0.48 -9.67
C ILE A 53 2.46 -0.34 -10.92
N GLN A 54 2.42 0.29 -12.10
CA GLN A 54 2.16 -0.43 -13.35
C GLN A 54 3.29 -1.41 -13.69
N GLN A 55 4.55 -1.04 -13.42
CA GLN A 55 5.69 -1.92 -13.61
C GLN A 55 5.64 -3.10 -12.63
N TYR A 56 5.24 -2.88 -11.37
CA TYR A 56 4.99 -3.97 -10.41
C TYR A 56 3.96 -4.98 -10.94
N TYR A 57 2.80 -4.52 -11.44
CA TYR A 57 1.78 -5.40 -12.02
C TYR A 57 2.30 -6.15 -13.25
N SER A 58 3.06 -5.49 -14.11
CA SER A 58 3.64 -6.09 -15.31
C SER A 58 4.66 -7.19 -14.96
N ASN A 59 5.55 -6.91 -14.01
CA ASN A 59 6.59 -7.85 -13.56
C ASN A 59 6.00 -9.08 -12.86
N THR A 60 4.83 -8.94 -12.24
CA THR A 60 4.14 -10.01 -11.53
C THR A 60 3.04 -10.68 -12.36
N ASN A 61 2.96 -10.40 -13.66
CA ASN A 61 1.96 -10.92 -14.60
C ASN A 61 0.51 -10.70 -14.15
N GLN A 62 0.25 -9.56 -13.49
CA GLN A 62 -1.08 -9.16 -13.09
C GLN A 62 -1.74 -8.38 -14.24
N ASN A 63 -2.94 -8.79 -14.64
CA ASN A 63 -3.72 -8.10 -15.68
C ASN A 63 -4.50 -6.92 -15.09
N ILE A 64 -3.78 -5.91 -14.59
CA ILE A 64 -4.32 -4.69 -13.96
C ILE A 64 -3.79 -3.48 -14.71
N ASP A 65 -4.68 -2.56 -15.08
CA ASP A 65 -4.37 -1.25 -15.66
C ASP A 65 -4.42 -0.17 -14.57
N ALA A 66 -3.26 0.39 -14.24
CA ALA A 66 -3.11 1.43 -13.23
C ALA A 66 -3.76 2.77 -13.63
N ASN A 67 -4.08 2.98 -14.90
CA ASN A 67 -4.83 4.15 -15.36
C ASN A 67 -6.33 4.04 -15.08
N VAL A 68 -6.82 2.86 -14.70
CA VAL A 68 -8.20 2.64 -14.26
C VAL A 68 -8.22 2.55 -12.72
N PRO A 69 -8.44 3.68 -12.02
CA PRO A 69 -8.30 3.72 -10.58
C PRO A 69 -9.34 2.82 -9.90
N ASN A 70 -8.88 2.04 -8.91
CA ASN A 70 -9.74 1.29 -8.02
C ASN A 70 -9.13 1.20 -6.62
N TRP A 71 -9.94 0.81 -5.63
CA TRP A 71 -9.52 0.76 -4.23
C TRP A 71 -8.38 -0.21 -3.95
N GLY A 72 -8.26 -1.28 -4.74
CA GLY A 72 -7.17 -2.24 -4.63
C GLY A 72 -5.83 -1.62 -5.03
N ILE A 73 -5.82 -0.84 -6.11
CA ILE A 73 -4.61 -0.14 -6.57
C ILE A 73 -4.12 0.85 -5.52
N PHE A 74 -5.03 1.63 -4.92
CA PHE A 74 -4.65 2.51 -3.80
C PHE A 74 -4.08 1.71 -2.62
N ALA A 75 -4.66 0.57 -2.26
CA ALA A 75 -4.11 -0.26 -1.19
C ALA A 75 -2.71 -0.83 -1.53
N ASP A 76 -2.49 -1.26 -2.77
CA ASP A 76 -1.19 -1.76 -3.21
C ASP A 76 -0.12 -0.66 -3.23
N ILE A 77 -0.49 0.56 -3.63
CA ILE A 77 0.40 1.74 -3.53
C ILE A 77 0.86 1.97 -2.09
N PHE A 78 -0.05 1.92 -1.12
CA PHE A 78 0.29 2.09 0.29
C PHE A 78 1.16 0.94 0.82
N LYS A 79 0.91 -0.30 0.40
CA LYS A 79 1.75 -1.46 0.75
C LYS A 79 3.16 -1.32 0.18
N GLY A 80 3.29 -0.76 -1.03
CA GLY A 80 4.58 -0.46 -1.64
C GLY A 80 5.34 0.62 -0.88
N ALA A 81 4.70 1.76 -0.62
CA ALA A 81 5.29 2.88 0.11
C ALA A 81 5.66 2.54 1.57
N MET A 82 5.03 1.52 2.16
CA MET A 82 5.41 1.00 3.47
C MET A 82 6.78 0.31 3.45
N LEU A 83 7.14 -0.34 2.35
CA LEU A 83 8.26 -1.28 2.25
C LEU A 83 9.42 -0.83 1.35
N TYR A 84 9.24 0.24 0.57
CA TYR A 84 10.22 0.69 -0.41
C TYR A 84 10.36 2.21 -0.38
N GLU A 85 11.59 2.71 -0.50
CA GLU A 85 11.95 4.12 -0.68
C GLU A 85 11.49 4.75 -2.01
#